data_AF-A0A7J7URE8-F1
#
_entry.id   AF-A0A7J7URE8-F1
#
_cell.length_a   1.000
_cell.length_b   1.000
_cell.length_c   1.000
_cell.angle_alpha   90.00
_cell.angle_beta   90.00
_cell.angle_gamma   90.00
#
_symmetry.space_group_name_H-M   'P 1'
#
loop_
_entity.id
_entity.type
_entity.pdbx_description
1 polymer ?
#
loop_
_entity_poly.entity_id
_entity_poly.type
_entity_poly.pdbx_seq_one_letter_code
_entity_poly.pdbx_strand_id
1 'polypeptide(L)'
;MRSELGKLSLDKVFRERESLNANIVDAINQAADCWGIRCLRYEIKDIHVPPRVKESMQMQVEAERRKRATVLESEGTRESAINVAEGKKQAQILASEAEKAEQINQAAGEASAVLAKAKAKAEAIRILAAALTQHNGDAAASLTVAEQYVSAFSKLAKDSNTILLPSNPSDVTSMVAQAMGVYGALTKAPVPGSQDSVSRGNSRDVQDTDASLDEELDRVKLS
;
A
#
# COMPACT_ATOMS: atom_id res chain seq x y z
N MET A 1 -42.50 -0.02 56.80
CA MET A 1 -42.28 -1.03 55.74
C MET A 1 -42.96 -0.68 54.41
N ARG A 2 -44.30 -0.59 54.31
CA ARG A 2 -44.99 -0.28 53.04
C ARG A 2 -44.58 1.06 52.40
N SER A 3 -44.41 2.10 53.22
CA SER A 3 -43.99 3.43 52.76
C SER A 3 -42.61 3.43 52.09
N GLU A 4 -41.64 2.69 52.66
CA GLU A 4 -40.28 2.61 52.10
C GLU A 4 -40.21 1.73 50.84
N LEU A 5 -40.98 0.64 50.79
CA LEU A 5 -41.09 -0.21 49.60
C LEU A 5 -41.73 0.51 48.41
N GLY A 6 -42.60 1.50 48.63
CA GLY A 6 -43.29 2.23 47.56
C GLY A 6 -42.43 3.30 46.88
N LYS A 7 -41.32 3.73 47.49
CA LYS A 7 -40.43 4.78 46.94
C LYS A 7 -39.42 4.22 45.93
N LEU A 8 -39.17 2.92 45.94
CA LEU A 8 -38.15 2.26 45.13
C LEU A 8 -38.78 1.48 43.98
N SER A 9 -38.11 1.45 42.83
CA SER A 9 -38.54 0.60 41.71
C SER A 9 -38.25 -0.87 42.01
N LEU A 10 -39.06 -1.78 41.44
CA LEU A 10 -38.94 -3.22 41.69
C LEU A 10 -37.53 -3.78 41.37
N ASP A 11 -36.90 -3.32 40.29
CA ASP A 11 -35.53 -3.70 39.93
C ASP A 11 -34.48 -3.23 40.97
N LYS A 12 -34.66 -2.03 41.53
CA LYS A 12 -33.79 -1.52 42.62
C LYS A 12 -33.96 -2.31 43.90
N VAL A 13 -35.19 -2.71 44.24
CA VAL A 13 -35.46 -3.57 45.41
C VAL A 13 -34.74 -4.92 45.29
N PHE A 14 -34.57 -5.45 44.08
CA PHE A 14 -33.80 -6.69 43.86
C PHE A 14 -32.29 -6.47 43.89
N ARG A 15 -31.79 -5.37 43.33
CA ARG A 15 -30.35 -5.07 43.27
C ARG A 15 -29.76 -4.58 44.59
N GLU A 16 -30.53 -3.84 45.38
CA GLU A 16 -30.05 -3.10 46.57
C GLU A 16 -30.72 -3.59 47.86
N ARG A 17 -30.80 -4.92 48.07
CA ARG A 17 -31.43 -5.52 49.26
C ARG A 17 -30.81 -5.04 50.58
N GLU A 18 -29.49 -4.87 50.62
CA GLU A 18 -28.78 -4.42 51.84
C GLU A 18 -29.14 -2.98 52.22
N SER A 19 -29.21 -2.08 51.24
CA SER A 19 -29.62 -0.69 51.47
C SER A 19 -31.07 -0.63 51.97
N LEU A 20 -31.95 -1.44 51.38
CA LEU A 20 -33.34 -1.52 51.82
C LEU A 20 -33.46 -2.06 53.26
N ASN A 21 -32.67 -3.08 53.62
CA ASN A 21 -32.65 -3.61 54.97
C ASN A 21 -32.23 -2.55 55.99
N ALA A 22 -31.19 -1.77 55.69
CA ALA A 22 -30.73 -0.68 56.56
C ALA A 22 -31.82 0.38 56.76
N ASN A 23 -32.40 0.88 55.66
CA ASN A 23 -33.48 1.87 55.70
C ASN A 23 -34.71 1.38 56.49
N ILE A 24 -35.04 0.08 56.40
CA ILE A 24 -36.14 -0.51 57.16
C ILE A 24 -35.80 -0.62 58.66
N VAL A 25 -34.57 -1.00 59.02
CA VAL A 25 -34.12 -1.05 60.42
C VAL A 25 -34.18 0.33 61.05
N ASP A 26 -33.71 1.36 60.35
CA ASP A 26 -33.72 2.74 60.83
C ASP A 26 -35.14 3.25 61.07
N ALA A 27 -36.05 3.03 60.10
CA ALA A 27 -37.44 3.42 60.22
C ALA A 27 -38.19 2.67 61.34
N ILE A 28 -37.83 1.41 61.62
CA ILE A 28 -38.43 0.63 62.71
C ILE A 28 -37.90 1.12 64.06
N ASN A 29 -36.59 1.36 64.19
CA ASN A 29 -35.99 1.81 65.45
C ASN A 29 -36.53 3.18 65.87
N GLN A 30 -36.69 4.11 64.92
CA GLN A 30 -37.27 5.43 65.20
C GLN A 30 -38.71 5.36 65.76
N ALA A 31 -39.49 4.36 65.36
CA ALA A 31 -40.84 4.14 65.88
C ALA A 31 -40.84 3.31 67.18
N ALA A 32 -39.86 2.43 67.38
CA ALA A 32 -39.76 1.52 68.53
C ALA A 32 -39.08 2.14 69.75
N ASP A 33 -38.41 3.29 69.60
CA ASP A 33 -37.77 4.03 70.69
C ASP A 33 -38.72 4.35 71.85
N CYS A 34 -40.00 4.63 71.57
CA CYS A 34 -41.01 4.91 72.59
C CYS A 34 -41.42 3.68 73.42
N TRP A 35 -41.10 2.48 72.94
CA TRP A 35 -41.40 1.21 73.60
C TRP A 35 -40.15 0.56 74.23
N GLY A 36 -38.97 1.16 74.06
CA GLY A 36 -37.71 0.64 74.60
C GLY A 36 -37.23 -0.65 73.93
N ILE A 37 -37.71 -0.94 72.71
CA ILE A 37 -37.33 -2.13 71.93
C ILE A 37 -36.40 -1.71 70.80
N ARG A 38 -35.31 -2.45 70.58
CA ARG A 38 -34.36 -2.21 69.49
C ARG A 38 -34.34 -3.38 68.50
N CYS A 39 -34.52 -3.08 67.22
CA CYS A 39 -34.33 -4.03 66.14
C CYS A 39 -32.83 -4.10 65.77
N LEU A 40 -32.23 -5.27 65.90
CA LEU A 40 -30.80 -5.48 65.62
C LEU A 40 -30.52 -5.76 64.14
N ARG A 41 -31.39 -6.52 63.47
CA ARG A 41 -31.23 -6.88 62.05
C ARG A 41 -32.57 -7.21 61.43
N TYR A 42 -32.76 -6.75 60.20
CA TYR A 42 -33.88 -7.10 59.34
C TYR A 42 -33.36 -7.76 58.06
N GLU A 43 -34.00 -8.83 57.61
CA GLU A 43 -33.65 -9.52 56.37
C GLU A 43 -34.92 -9.88 55.59
N ILE A 44 -34.96 -9.43 54.33
CA ILE A 44 -36.03 -9.80 53.41
C ILE A 44 -35.78 -11.21 52.89
N LYS A 45 -36.67 -12.13 53.26
CA LYS A 45 -36.63 -13.53 52.82
C LYS A 45 -37.07 -13.67 51.36
N ASP A 46 -38.39 -13.63 51.12
CA ASP A 46 -38.97 -13.89 49.80
C ASP A 46 -39.88 -12.74 49.35
N ILE A 47 -39.72 -12.31 48.09
CA ILE A 47 -40.59 -11.30 47.44
C ILE A 47 -41.42 -12.02 46.38
N HIS A 48 -42.74 -12.03 46.57
CA HIS A 48 -43.68 -12.65 45.64
C HIS A 48 -44.17 -11.60 44.64
N VAL A 49 -43.71 -11.72 43.39
CA VAL A 49 -44.14 -10.87 42.27
C VAL A 49 -45.17 -11.62 41.43
N PRO A 50 -46.28 -10.99 41.00
CA PRO A 50 -47.24 -11.62 40.10
C PRO A 50 -46.58 -12.07 38.78
N PRO A 51 -46.98 -13.22 38.22
CA PRO A 51 -46.32 -13.80 37.05
C PRO A 51 -46.32 -12.88 35.82
N ARG A 52 -47.38 -12.08 35.63
CA ARG A 52 -47.46 -11.09 34.54
C ARG A 52 -46.33 -10.05 34.56
N VAL A 53 -45.95 -9.57 35.74
CA VAL A 53 -44.89 -8.55 35.87
C VAL A 53 -43.52 -9.18 35.64
N LYS A 54 -43.33 -10.43 36.09
CA LYS A 54 -42.10 -11.19 35.87
C LYS A 54 -41.85 -11.43 34.37
N GLU A 55 -42.88 -11.80 33.62
CA GLU A 55 -42.79 -12.03 32.18
C GLU A 55 -42.44 -10.74 31.43
N SER A 56 -43.11 -9.61 31.73
CA SER A 56 -42.77 -8.31 31.14
C SER A 56 -41.33 -7.89 31.45
N MET A 57 -40.86 -8.12 32.68
CA MET A 57 -39.48 -7.81 33.07
C MET A 57 -38.48 -8.69 32.33
N GLN A 58 -38.77 -9.99 32.17
CA GLN A 58 -37.93 -10.90 31.39
C GLN A 58 -37.85 -10.47 29.92
N MET A 59 -38.99 -10.16 29.30
CA MET A 59 -39.04 -9.67 27.93
C MET A 59 -38.25 -8.37 27.74
N GLN A 60 -38.32 -7.45 28.71
CA GLN A 60 -37.54 -6.21 28.68
C GLN A 60 -36.03 -6.47 28.77
N VAL A 61 -35.59 -7.33 29.69
CA VAL A 61 -34.18 -7.69 29.86
C VAL A 61 -33.65 -8.42 28.62
N GLU A 62 -34.43 -9.33 28.04
CA GLU A 62 -34.08 -10.02 26.80
C GLU A 62 -33.98 -9.07 25.62
N ALA A 63 -34.92 -8.13 25.48
CA ALA A 63 -34.88 -7.11 24.44
C ALA A 63 -33.64 -6.22 24.57
N GLU A 64 -33.29 -5.80 25.79
CA GLU A 64 -32.08 -5.01 26.03
C GLU A 64 -30.81 -5.81 25.73
N ARG A 65 -30.73 -7.07 26.18
CA ARG A 65 -29.61 -7.96 25.86
C ARG A 65 -29.47 -8.17 24.37
N ARG A 66 -30.58 -8.40 23.66
CA ARG A 66 -30.59 -8.57 22.21
C ARG A 66 -30.13 -7.30 21.50
N LYS A 67 -30.62 -6.13 21.92
CA LYS A 67 -30.16 -4.84 21.37
C LYS A 67 -28.65 -4.65 21.57
N ARG A 68 -28.14 -4.91 22.77
CA ARG A 68 -26.70 -4.82 23.07
C ARG A 68 -25.89 -5.80 22.22
N ALA A 69 -26.36 -7.04 22.07
CA ALA A 69 -25.69 -8.04 21.24
C ALA A 69 -25.63 -7.60 19.76
N THR A 70 -26.74 -7.12 19.19
CA THR A 70 -26.79 -6.66 17.79
C THR A 70 -25.90 -5.44 17.55
N VAL A 71 -25.82 -4.51 18.50
CA VAL A 71 -24.91 -3.36 18.40
C VAL A 71 -23.46 -3.83 18.42
N LEU A 72 -23.09 -4.69 19.37
CA LEU A 72 -21.73 -5.22 19.49
C LEU A 72 -21.31 -6.03 18.25
N GLU A 73 -22.22 -6.83 17.69
CA GLU A 73 -21.98 -7.57 16.45
C GLU A 73 -21.79 -6.62 15.26
N SER A 74 -22.63 -5.59 15.14
CA SER A 74 -22.51 -4.58 14.08
C SER A 74 -21.18 -3.80 14.19
N GLU A 75 -20.77 -3.45 15.41
CA GLU A 75 -19.49 -2.80 15.66
C GLU A 75 -18.32 -3.72 15.31
N GLY A 76 -18.36 -4.99 15.73
CA GLY A 76 -17.34 -5.98 15.41
C GLY A 76 -17.20 -6.23 13.90
N THR A 77 -18.31 -6.32 13.17
CA THR A 77 -18.27 -6.47 11.71
C THR A 77 -17.67 -5.24 11.02
N ARG A 78 -18.03 -4.04 11.47
CA ARG A 78 -17.47 -2.78 10.97
C ARG A 78 -15.96 -2.69 11.22
N GLU A 79 -15.52 -2.97 12.45
CA GLU A 79 -14.12 -2.93 12.83
C GLU A 79 -13.29 -3.97 12.07
N SER A 80 -13.82 -5.20 11.94
CA SER A 80 -13.20 -6.25 11.14
C SER A 80 -13.03 -5.84 9.68
N ALA A 81 -14.06 -5.25 9.07
CA ALA A 81 -14.00 -4.79 7.69
C ALA A 81 -12.97 -3.67 7.49
N ILE A 82 -12.87 -2.74 8.44
CA ILE A 82 -11.85 -1.67 8.44
C ILE A 82 -10.46 -2.27 8.51
N ASN A 83 -10.20 -3.18 9.46
CA ASN A 83 -8.89 -3.80 9.64
C ASN A 83 -8.47 -4.59 8.38
N VAL A 84 -9.40 -5.34 7.77
CA VAL A 84 -9.14 -6.03 6.50
C VAL A 84 -8.81 -5.05 5.37
N ALA A 85 -9.55 -3.93 5.27
CA ALA A 85 -9.30 -2.92 4.25
C ALA A 85 -7.95 -2.21 4.44
N GLU A 86 -7.61 -1.87 5.68
CA GLU A 86 -6.31 -1.27 6.05
C GLU A 86 -5.16 -2.24 5.78
N GLY A 87 -5.30 -3.52 6.16
CA GLY A 87 -4.32 -4.56 5.85
C GLY A 87 -4.10 -4.71 4.35
N LYS A 88 -5.17 -4.71 3.54
CA LYS A 88 -5.06 -4.73 2.07
C LYS A 88 -4.38 -3.49 1.51
N LYS A 89 -4.72 -2.30 2.01
CA LYS A 89 -4.08 -1.05 1.60
C LYS A 89 -2.58 -1.09 1.90
N GLN A 90 -2.21 -1.49 3.12
CA GLN A 90 -0.82 -1.56 3.53
C GLN A 90 -0.04 -2.61 2.73
N ALA A 91 -0.64 -3.77 2.48
CA ALA A 91 -0.04 -4.81 1.64
C ALA A 91 0.20 -4.32 0.21
N GLN A 92 -0.76 -3.60 -0.38
CA GLN A 92 -0.62 -3.05 -1.73
C GLN A 92 0.49 -1.99 -1.80
N ILE A 93 0.57 -1.09 -0.81
CA ILE A 93 1.64 -0.08 -0.74
C ILE A 93 3.00 -0.78 -0.64
N LEU A 94 3.13 -1.73 0.28
CA LEU A 94 4.38 -2.44 0.49
C LEU A 94 4.80 -3.24 -0.76
N ALA A 95 3.84 -3.84 -1.47
CA ALA A 95 4.11 -4.53 -2.73
C ALA A 95 4.61 -3.56 -3.81
N SER A 96 3.98 -2.40 -3.98
CA SER A 96 4.41 -1.38 -4.94
C SER A 96 5.78 -0.77 -4.58
N GLU A 97 6.06 -0.58 -3.29
CA GLU A 97 7.37 -0.13 -2.82
C GLU A 97 8.45 -1.19 -3.05
N ALA A 98 8.14 -2.46 -2.79
CA ALA A 98 9.04 -3.57 -3.03
C ALA A 98 9.38 -3.70 -4.53
N GLU A 99 8.39 -3.61 -5.41
CA GLU A 99 8.59 -3.66 -6.86
C GLU A 99 9.49 -2.51 -7.34
N LYS A 100 9.25 -1.29 -6.85
CA LYS A 100 10.10 -0.13 -7.16
C LYS A 100 11.53 -0.35 -6.69
N ALA A 101 11.71 -0.86 -5.47
CA ALA A 101 13.03 -1.14 -4.91
C ALA A 101 13.75 -2.25 -5.69
N GLU A 102 13.03 -3.31 -6.09
CA GLU A 102 13.54 -4.40 -6.90
C GLU A 102 14.04 -3.89 -8.25
N GLN A 103 13.24 -3.10 -8.96
CA GLN A 103 13.63 -2.51 -10.25
C GLN A 103 14.87 -1.62 -10.12
N ILE A 104 14.96 -0.80 -9.08
CA ILE A 104 16.15 0.03 -8.82
C ILE A 104 17.38 -0.85 -8.56
N ASN A 105 17.24 -1.87 -7.72
CA ASN A 105 18.33 -2.77 -7.39
C ASN A 105 18.81 -3.57 -8.61
N GLN A 106 17.88 -4.01 -9.45
CA GLN A 106 18.21 -4.70 -10.70
C GLN A 106 18.94 -3.77 -11.66
N ALA A 107 18.43 -2.56 -11.90
CA ALA A 107 19.08 -1.57 -12.76
C ALA A 107 20.47 -1.18 -12.24
N ALA A 108 20.63 -1.00 -10.92
CA ALA A 108 21.92 -0.72 -10.29
C ALA A 108 22.88 -1.91 -10.42
N GLY A 109 22.38 -3.13 -10.24
CA GLY A 109 23.12 -4.38 -10.44
C GLY A 109 23.63 -4.51 -11.87
N GLU A 110 22.77 -4.28 -12.86
CA GLU A 110 23.13 -4.30 -14.28
C GLU A 110 24.15 -3.22 -14.63
N ALA A 111 23.94 -1.97 -14.19
CA ALA A 111 24.88 -0.88 -14.41
C ALA A 111 26.26 -1.17 -13.81
N SER A 112 26.31 -1.67 -12.56
CA SER A 112 27.56 -2.04 -11.91
C SER A 112 28.27 -3.21 -12.61
N ALA A 113 27.52 -4.20 -13.09
CA ALA A 113 28.06 -5.31 -13.86
C ALA A 113 28.65 -4.86 -15.20
N VAL A 114 27.98 -3.94 -15.91
CA VAL A 114 28.48 -3.36 -17.16
C VAL A 114 29.75 -2.56 -16.90
N LEU A 115 29.77 -1.72 -15.86
CA LEU A 115 30.97 -0.96 -15.49
C LEU A 115 32.14 -1.87 -15.11
N ALA A 116 31.90 -2.93 -14.34
CA ALA A 116 32.92 -3.90 -13.97
C ALA A 116 33.50 -4.61 -15.22
N LYS A 117 32.63 -5.07 -16.13
CA LYS A 117 33.04 -5.67 -17.42
C LYS A 117 33.81 -4.67 -18.30
N ALA A 118 33.36 -3.43 -18.38
CA ALA A 118 34.02 -2.39 -19.17
C ALA A 118 35.41 -2.05 -18.61
N LYS A 119 35.54 -1.94 -17.29
CA LYS A 119 36.84 -1.75 -16.61
C LYS A 119 37.79 -2.91 -16.87
N ALA A 120 37.32 -4.15 -16.66
CA ALA A 120 38.12 -5.35 -16.94
C ALA A 120 38.57 -5.42 -18.40
N LYS A 121 37.68 -5.10 -19.35
CA LYS A 121 38.04 -5.01 -20.78
C LYS A 121 39.07 -3.92 -21.05
N ALA A 122 38.90 -2.73 -20.47
CA ALA A 122 39.84 -1.63 -20.64
C ALA A 122 41.24 -1.99 -20.11
N GLU A 123 41.31 -2.62 -18.94
CA GLU A 123 42.57 -3.14 -18.38
C GLU A 123 43.18 -4.23 -19.26
N ALA A 124 42.37 -5.19 -19.73
CA ALA A 124 42.83 -6.24 -20.63
C ALA A 124 43.41 -5.67 -21.94
N ILE A 125 42.72 -4.70 -22.57
CA ILE A 125 43.20 -4.01 -23.77
C ILE A 125 44.51 -3.28 -23.48
N ARG A 126 44.64 -2.64 -22.32
CA ARG A 126 45.85 -1.92 -21.92
C ARG A 126 47.04 -2.85 -21.75
N ILE A 127 46.83 -4.01 -21.12
CA ILE A 127 47.85 -5.06 -20.99
C ILE A 127 48.24 -5.60 -22.36
N LEU A 128 47.26 -5.89 -23.23
CA LEU A 128 47.52 -6.39 -24.57
C LEU A 128 48.30 -5.37 -25.40
N ALA A 129 47.92 -4.10 -25.38
CA ALA A 129 48.64 -3.03 -26.08
C ALA A 129 50.09 -2.93 -25.60
N ALA A 130 50.35 -3.06 -24.30
CA ALA A 130 51.70 -3.08 -23.75
C ALA A 130 52.50 -4.32 -24.20
N ALA A 131 51.85 -5.48 -24.32
CA ALA A 131 52.47 -6.71 -24.83
C ALA A 131 52.80 -6.62 -26.33
N LEU A 132 51.92 -5.98 -27.13
CA LEU A 132 52.11 -5.82 -28.58
C LEU A 132 53.28 -4.89 -28.94
N THR A 133 53.60 -3.92 -28.09
CA THR A 133 54.79 -3.07 -28.26
C THR A 133 56.12 -3.80 -28.04
N GLN A 134 56.12 -5.06 -27.60
CA GLN A 134 57.33 -5.90 -27.55
C GLN A 134 57.67 -6.51 -28.92
N HIS A 135 58.94 -6.88 -29.12
CA HIS A 135 59.51 -7.26 -30.42
C HIS A 135 58.65 -8.31 -31.17
N ASN A 136 58.23 -7.97 -32.39
CA ASN A 136 57.41 -8.79 -33.30
C ASN A 136 55.95 -9.06 -32.87
N GLY A 137 55.40 -8.27 -31.93
CA GLY A 137 54.02 -8.41 -31.43
C GLY A 137 52.93 -8.20 -32.49
N ASP A 138 53.13 -7.29 -33.45
CA ASP A 138 52.14 -6.99 -34.50
C ASP A 138 51.87 -8.19 -35.43
N ALA A 139 52.92 -8.97 -35.72
CA ALA A 139 52.80 -10.19 -36.52
C ALA A 139 52.05 -11.30 -35.76
N ALA A 140 52.24 -11.40 -34.44
CA ALA A 140 51.51 -12.35 -33.61
C ALA A 140 50.03 -11.96 -33.42
N ALA A 141 49.73 -10.66 -33.33
CA ALA A 141 48.37 -10.15 -33.23
C ALA A 141 47.54 -10.48 -34.47
N SER A 142 48.10 -10.21 -35.66
CA SER A 142 47.41 -10.45 -36.93
C SER A 142 47.11 -11.94 -37.15
N LEU A 143 48.01 -12.85 -36.75
CA LEU A 143 47.75 -14.29 -36.77
C LEU A 143 46.61 -14.67 -35.81
N THR A 144 46.61 -14.14 -34.59
CA THR A 144 45.57 -14.42 -33.58
C THR A 144 44.18 -13.92 -34.03
N VAL A 145 44.11 -12.74 -34.64
CA VAL A 145 42.86 -12.20 -35.21
C VAL A 145 42.37 -13.07 -36.37
N ALA A 146 43.26 -13.54 -37.23
CA ALA A 146 42.92 -14.45 -38.32
C ALA A 146 42.37 -15.79 -37.79
N GLU A 147 42.99 -16.38 -36.76
CA GLU A 147 42.50 -17.60 -36.09
C GLU A 147 41.11 -17.37 -35.47
N GLN A 148 40.90 -16.23 -34.79
CA GLN A 148 39.61 -15.90 -34.20
C GLN A 148 38.53 -15.71 -35.28
N TYR A 149 38.84 -15.04 -36.38
CA TYR A 149 37.93 -14.89 -37.51
C TYR A 149 37.53 -16.25 -38.10
N VAL A 150 38.50 -17.13 -38.37
CA VAL A 150 38.24 -18.49 -38.89
C VAL A 150 37.40 -19.29 -37.88
N SER A 151 37.67 -19.17 -36.58
CA SER A 151 36.91 -19.88 -35.55
C SER A 151 35.47 -19.35 -35.40
N ALA A 152 35.26 -18.04 -35.50
CA ALA A 152 33.95 -17.41 -35.45
C ALA A 152 33.14 -17.75 -36.70
N PHE A 153 33.79 -17.73 -37.87
CA PHE A 153 33.20 -18.19 -39.13
C PHE A 153 32.83 -19.68 -39.07
N SER A 154 33.68 -20.52 -38.47
CA SER A 154 33.41 -21.96 -38.26
C SER A 154 32.19 -22.20 -37.35
N LYS A 155 32.02 -21.40 -36.28
CA LYS A 155 30.84 -21.47 -35.41
C LYS A 155 29.58 -20.98 -36.12
N LEU A 156 29.67 -19.87 -36.85
CA LEU A 156 28.56 -19.34 -37.63
C LEU A 156 28.11 -20.32 -38.72
N ALA A 157 29.04 -20.97 -39.41
CA ALA A 157 28.78 -21.99 -40.41
C ALA A 157 28.18 -23.30 -39.83
N LYS A 158 28.37 -23.56 -38.53
CA LYS A 158 27.73 -24.69 -37.82
C LYS A 158 26.30 -24.38 -37.36
N ASP A 159 26.03 -23.15 -36.93
CA ASP A 159 24.73 -22.75 -36.36
C ASP A 159 23.76 -22.16 -37.40
N SER A 160 24.23 -21.75 -38.59
CA SER A 160 23.37 -21.17 -39.64
C SER A 160 23.25 -22.08 -40.88
N ASN A 161 22.05 -22.63 -41.11
CA ASN A 161 21.71 -23.51 -42.25
C ASN A 161 21.38 -22.75 -43.56
N THR A 162 21.61 -21.43 -43.61
CA THR A 162 21.40 -20.63 -44.82
C THR A 162 22.58 -19.70 -45.01
N ILE A 163 23.61 -20.20 -45.68
CA ILE A 163 24.65 -19.35 -46.25
C ILE A 163 24.11 -18.85 -47.59
N LEU A 164 23.64 -17.60 -47.64
CA LEU A 164 23.45 -16.88 -48.90
C LEU A 164 24.84 -16.57 -49.46
N LEU A 165 25.39 -17.52 -50.23
CA LEU A 165 26.47 -17.23 -51.16
C LEU A 165 25.90 -16.30 -52.25
N PRO A 166 26.36 -15.04 -52.37
CA PRO A 166 26.14 -14.31 -53.61
C PRO A 166 26.80 -15.11 -54.74
N SER A 167 26.11 -15.21 -55.87
CA SER A 167 26.49 -16.03 -57.03
C SER A 167 27.81 -15.63 -57.70
N ASN A 168 28.59 -14.70 -57.12
CA ASN A 168 29.93 -14.31 -57.56
C ASN A 168 30.86 -14.09 -56.34
N PRO A 169 31.73 -15.06 -55.99
CA PRO A 169 32.69 -14.93 -54.88
C PRO A 169 33.84 -13.93 -55.15
N SER A 170 33.86 -13.25 -56.30
CA SER A 170 34.97 -12.36 -56.69
C SER A 170 34.80 -10.90 -56.29
N ASP A 171 33.65 -10.49 -55.74
CA ASP A 171 33.35 -9.08 -55.48
C ASP A 171 32.86 -8.82 -54.04
N VAL A 172 33.75 -9.10 -53.08
CA VAL A 172 33.54 -8.75 -51.66
C VAL A 172 33.40 -7.23 -51.48
N THR A 173 33.99 -6.46 -52.40
CA THR A 173 33.98 -4.98 -52.42
C THR A 173 32.57 -4.41 -52.63
N SER A 174 31.75 -5.02 -53.49
CA SER A 174 30.38 -4.55 -53.73
C SER A 174 29.44 -4.83 -52.55
N MET A 175 29.72 -5.90 -51.81
CA MET A 175 28.98 -6.25 -50.58
C MET A 175 29.25 -5.24 -49.46
N VAL A 176 30.52 -4.84 -49.27
CA VAL A 176 30.89 -3.79 -48.32
C VAL A 176 30.32 -2.43 -48.74
N ALA A 177 30.30 -2.12 -50.05
CA ALA A 177 29.72 -0.88 -50.56
C ALA A 177 28.19 -0.80 -50.32
N GLN A 178 27.45 -1.89 -50.53
CA GLN A 178 26.01 -1.94 -50.22
C GLN A 178 25.75 -1.87 -48.72
N ALA A 179 26.52 -2.58 -47.89
CA ALA A 179 26.41 -2.50 -46.44
C ALA A 179 26.71 -1.09 -45.90
N MET A 180 27.75 -0.44 -46.42
CA MET A 180 28.09 0.95 -46.08
C MET A 180 27.05 1.96 -46.60
N GLY A 181 26.40 1.69 -47.74
CA GLY A 181 25.29 2.49 -48.26
C GLY A 181 24.05 2.43 -47.37
N VAL A 182 23.72 1.25 -46.83
CA VAL A 182 22.62 1.08 -45.86
C VAL A 182 22.96 1.74 -44.52
N TYR A 183 24.21 1.60 -44.05
CA TYR A 183 24.68 2.31 -42.86
C TYR A 183 24.65 3.84 -43.05
N GLY A 184 25.02 4.33 -44.24
CA GLY A 184 24.92 5.72 -44.65
C GLY A 184 23.48 6.25 -44.68
N ALA A 185 22.52 5.44 -45.14
CA ALA A 185 21.10 5.80 -45.14
C ALA A 185 20.50 5.83 -43.73
N LEU A 186 20.95 4.95 -42.84
CA LEU A 186 20.53 4.90 -41.43
C LEU A 186 21.16 6.02 -40.59
N THR A 187 22.38 6.46 -40.93
CA THR A 187 23.05 7.60 -40.29
C THR A 187 22.59 8.96 -40.84
N LYS A 188 21.99 8.99 -42.03
CA LYS A 188 21.44 10.19 -42.70
C LYS A 188 19.91 10.29 -42.57
N ALA A 189 19.34 9.88 -41.45
CA ALA A 189 17.98 10.27 -41.06
C ALA A 189 18.09 11.42 -40.03
N PRO A 190 17.75 12.67 -40.38
CA PRO A 190 17.58 13.73 -39.40
C PRO A 190 16.25 13.52 -38.68
N VAL A 191 16.32 13.44 -37.35
CA VAL A 191 15.17 13.42 -36.43
C VAL A 191 14.38 14.73 -36.58
N PRO A 192 13.09 14.73 -36.95
CA PRO A 192 12.25 15.92 -36.88
C PRO A 192 11.40 15.87 -35.61
N GLY A 193 11.62 16.79 -34.67
CA GLY A 193 10.68 16.97 -33.57
C GLY A 193 11.17 17.69 -32.31
N SER A 194 11.91 18.79 -32.42
CA SER A 194 12.01 19.76 -31.32
C SER A 194 12.38 21.15 -31.85
N GLN A 195 11.40 22.07 -31.92
CA GLN A 195 11.47 23.41 -31.32
C GLN A 195 10.31 24.30 -31.81
N ASP A 196 9.56 24.79 -30.80
CA ASP A 196 8.94 26.09 -30.62
C ASP A 196 8.80 27.05 -31.82
N SER A 197 7.57 27.56 -31.99
CA SER A 197 7.32 28.87 -32.59
C SER A 197 6.32 29.66 -31.75
N VAL A 198 6.84 30.63 -30.99
CA VAL A 198 6.10 31.80 -30.50
C VAL A 198 6.04 32.83 -31.62
N SER A 199 4.84 33.28 -32.02
CA SER A 199 4.42 34.70 -31.93
C SER A 199 3.19 35.05 -32.80
N ARG A 200 2.17 35.58 -32.11
CA ARG A 200 1.21 36.65 -32.48
C ARG A 200 0.21 36.49 -33.63
N GLY A 201 -1.08 36.59 -33.25
CA GLY A 201 -2.16 36.90 -34.19
C GLY A 201 -3.61 36.95 -33.64
N ASN A 202 -3.85 37.66 -32.54
CA ASN A 202 -5.06 38.44 -32.21
C ASN A 202 -6.50 37.83 -32.17
N SER A 203 -7.09 37.87 -30.96
CA SER A 203 -8.48 38.24 -30.59
C SER A 203 -9.68 37.45 -31.14
N ARG A 204 -10.36 36.71 -30.24
CA ARG A 204 -11.71 37.04 -29.74
C ARG A 204 -12.20 36.05 -28.67
N ASP A 205 -12.81 36.63 -27.63
CA ASP A 205 -13.82 36.08 -26.73
C ASP A 205 -13.41 34.96 -25.76
N VAL A 206 -13.14 35.33 -24.49
CA VAL A 206 -13.93 34.97 -23.28
C VAL A 206 -13.38 35.81 -22.11
N GLN A 207 -14.11 36.86 -21.72
CA GLN A 207 -13.94 37.56 -20.45
C GLN A 207 -15.08 37.17 -19.51
N ASP A 208 -14.74 37.08 -18.23
CA ASP A 208 -15.57 37.03 -17.03
C ASP A 208 -16.33 35.74 -16.70
N THR A 209 -15.69 34.89 -15.90
CA THR A 209 -16.32 34.16 -14.77
C THR A 209 -15.22 33.56 -13.88
N ASP A 210 -14.51 34.37 -13.09
CA ASP A 210 -13.75 33.81 -11.95
C ASP A 210 -13.49 34.76 -10.76
N ALA A 211 -14.19 35.90 -10.69
CA ALA A 211 -14.03 36.86 -9.60
C ALA A 211 -15.13 36.72 -8.52
N SER A 212 -15.52 35.49 -8.14
CA SER A 212 -16.57 35.28 -7.13
C SER A 212 -16.31 34.17 -6.09
N LEU A 213 -15.08 33.66 -5.98
CA LEU A 213 -14.76 32.58 -5.03
C LEU A 213 -13.79 32.97 -3.90
N ASP A 214 -13.22 34.17 -3.91
CA ASP A 214 -12.31 34.63 -2.85
C ASP A 214 -12.97 35.53 -1.78
N GLU A 215 -14.27 35.84 -1.88
CA GLU A 215 -14.97 36.70 -0.91
C GLU A 215 -15.76 35.95 0.18
N GLU A 216 -15.81 34.60 0.13
CA GLU A 216 -16.51 33.80 1.16
C GLU A 216 -15.61 33.28 2.31
N LEU A 217 -14.29 33.43 2.22
CA LEU A 217 -13.37 32.93 3.26
C LEU A 217 -13.15 33.89 4.44
N ASP A 218 -13.58 35.15 4.34
CA ASP A 218 -13.44 36.14 5.42
C ASP A 218 -14.72 36.37 6.26
N ARG A 219 -15.85 35.74 5.93
CA ARG A 219 -17.09 35.84 6.73
C ARG A 219 -17.27 34.79 7.83
N VAL A 220 -16.38 33.82 7.96
CA VAL A 220 -16.48 32.76 8.99
C VAL A 220 -15.56 33.01 10.20
N LYS A 221 -14.74 34.07 10.20
CA LYS A 221 -13.85 34.41 11.34
C LYS A 221 -14.35 35.49 12.30
N LEU A 222 -15.57 36.01 12.13
CA LEU A 222 -16.23 36.81 13.17
C LEU A 222 -17.69 36.36 13.35
N SER A 223 -17.87 35.22 14.03
CA SER A 223 -19.06 34.89 14.81
C SER A 223 -18.70 33.89 15.90
#